data_AF-A0A316M5T4-F1
#
_entry.id   AF-A0A316M5T4-F1
#
_cell.length_a   1.000
_cell.length_b   1.000
_cell.length_c   1.000
_cell.angle_alpha   90.00
_cell.angle_beta   90.00
_cell.angle_gamma   90.00
#
_symmetry.space_group_name_H-M   'P 1'
#
loop_
_entity.id
_entity.type
_entity.pdbx_description
1 polymer ?
#
loop_
_entity_poly.entity_id
_entity_poly.type
_entity_poly.pdbx_seq_one_letter_code
_entity_poly.pdbx_strand_id
1 'polypeptide(L)'
;MVKFFCRIKLAIPIRHNCRKDILMLRNIFLLLICLLLIGGCIFQAWYLKRTSQSLRTLLTQIRQYYKETDSVQMLNAYSHLYADWENRAFLLSLLLPHQQLDDIYLELFHLQVLLQGEDDIETLYSFQQLDYLFSHLTKADVLSLGNIF
;
A
#
# COMPACT_ATOMS: atom_id res chain seq x y z
N MET A 1 -70.07 -5.62 49.51
CA MET A 1 -69.62 -4.23 49.73
C MET A 1 -68.33 -4.03 48.93
N VAL A 2 -68.36 -3.06 48.03
CA VAL A 2 -67.37 -2.75 46.99
C VAL A 2 -66.09 -2.16 47.58
N LYS A 3 -64.93 -2.55 47.03
CA LYS A 3 -63.76 -1.71 46.68
C LYS A 3 -62.56 -2.62 46.34
N PHE A 4 -61.68 -2.36 45.40
CA PHE A 4 -61.65 -1.59 44.16
C PHE A 4 -60.29 -2.00 43.57
N PHE A 5 -60.23 -2.23 42.26
CA PHE A 5 -58.98 -2.46 41.53
C PHE A 5 -57.87 -1.48 41.93
N CYS A 6 -56.64 -1.98 42.08
CA CYS A 6 -55.49 -1.27 41.52
C CYS A 6 -54.43 -2.26 41.04
N ARG A 7 -54.62 -2.74 39.80
CA ARG A 7 -53.54 -3.27 38.97
C ARG A 7 -52.54 -2.15 38.73
N ILE A 8 -51.46 -2.09 39.48
CA ILE A 8 -50.30 -1.30 39.07
C ILE A 8 -49.50 -2.16 38.10
N LYS A 9 -49.84 -2.04 36.81
CA LYS A 9 -48.90 -2.29 35.71
C LYS A 9 -47.80 -1.23 35.85
N LEU A 10 -46.75 -1.53 36.60
CA LEU A 10 -45.49 -0.80 36.48
C LEU A 10 -44.89 -1.21 35.13
N ALA A 11 -45.21 -0.38 34.14
CA ALA A 11 -44.67 -0.42 32.81
C ALA A 11 -43.13 -0.50 32.89
N ILE A 12 -42.56 -1.31 32.02
CA ILE A 12 -41.13 -1.47 31.80
C ILE A 12 -40.74 -0.52 30.67
N PRO A 13 -40.33 0.75 30.91
CA PRO A 13 -39.72 1.56 29.85
C PRO A 13 -38.18 1.40 29.82
N ILE A 14 -37.57 0.96 30.93
CA ILE A 14 -36.11 1.01 31.11
C ILE A 14 -35.38 0.03 30.17
N ARG A 15 -35.97 -1.15 29.91
CA ARG A 15 -35.34 -2.19 29.08
C ARG A 15 -35.26 -1.83 27.59
N HIS A 16 -36.15 -0.97 27.10
CA HIS A 16 -36.25 -0.66 25.67
C HIS A 16 -35.27 0.46 25.25
N ASN A 17 -34.92 1.38 26.16
CA ASN A 17 -33.89 2.39 25.90
C ASN A 17 -32.50 1.78 25.89
N CYS A 18 -32.15 0.97 26.91
CA CYS A 18 -30.83 0.34 26.99
C CYS A 18 -30.50 -0.56 25.78
N ARG A 19 -31.50 -1.26 25.22
CA ARG A 19 -31.33 -2.05 23.98
C ARG A 19 -31.06 -1.15 22.75
N LYS A 20 -31.71 0.01 22.65
CA LYS A 20 -31.49 0.97 21.55
C LYS A 20 -30.12 1.62 21.65
N ASP A 21 -29.68 1.98 22.86
CA ASP A 21 -28.38 2.62 23.09
C ASP A 21 -27.21 1.67 22.74
N ILE A 22 -27.31 0.38 23.09
CA ILE A 22 -26.33 -0.65 22.71
C ILE A 22 -26.31 -0.87 21.18
N LEU A 23 -27.47 -0.84 20.53
CA LEU A 23 -27.59 -0.95 19.06
C LEU A 23 -27.00 0.27 18.34
N MET A 24 -27.24 1.48 18.86
CA MET A 24 -26.69 2.74 18.34
C MET A 24 -25.16 2.78 18.49
N LEU A 25 -24.63 2.40 19.66
CA LEU A 25 -23.18 2.36 19.91
C LEU A 25 -22.47 1.35 18.99
N ARG A 26 -23.08 0.17 18.79
CA ARG A 26 -22.60 -0.85 17.85
C ARG A 26 -22.56 -0.33 16.42
N ASN A 27 -23.61 0.38 15.99
CA ASN A 27 -23.67 0.94 14.64
C ASN A 27 -22.63 2.04 14.43
N ILE A 28 -22.41 2.90 15.44
CA ILE A 28 -21.35 3.93 15.40
C ILE A 28 -19.97 3.28 15.30
N PHE A 29 -19.71 2.23 16.09
CA PHE A 29 -18.45 1.49 16.06
C PHE A 29 -18.21 0.83 14.68
N LEU A 30 -19.23 0.21 14.10
CA LEU A 30 -19.16 -0.34 12.75
C LEU A 30 -18.88 0.73 11.69
N LEU A 31 -19.55 1.89 11.78
CA LEU A 31 -19.32 3.03 10.91
C LEU A 31 -17.87 3.53 10.99
N LEU A 32 -17.32 3.58 12.21
CA LEU A 32 -15.95 4.01 12.45
C LEU A 32 -14.93 3.04 11.85
N ILE A 33 -15.14 1.72 11.99
CA ILE A 33 -14.30 0.71 11.33
C ILE A 33 -14.40 0.85 9.81
N CYS A 34 -15.60 0.98 9.25
CA CYS A 34 -15.78 1.16 7.81
C CYS A 34 -15.04 2.39 7.29
N LEU A 35 -15.11 3.52 8.02
CA LEU A 35 -14.42 4.75 7.64
C LEU A 35 -12.90 4.57 7.69
N LEU A 36 -12.39 3.86 8.70
CA LEU A 36 -10.96 3.54 8.83
C LEU A 36 -10.48 2.65 7.68
N LEU A 37 -11.24 1.62 7.29
CA LEU A 37 -10.91 0.75 6.15
C LEU A 37 -10.88 1.52 4.83
N ILE A 38 -11.89 2.37 4.58
CA ILE A 38 -11.92 3.21 3.37
C ILE A 38 -10.72 4.17 3.35
N GLY A 39 -10.42 4.79 4.48
CA GLY A 39 -9.23 5.64 4.64
C GLY A 39 -7.93 4.87 4.37
N GLY A 40 -7.82 3.63 4.87
CA GLY A 40 -6.70 2.72 4.61
C GLY A 40 -6.51 2.42 3.13
N CYS A 41 -7.58 2.07 2.40
CA CYS A 41 -7.51 1.82 0.96
C CYS A 41 -7.05 3.05 0.16
N ILE A 42 -7.57 4.23 0.51
CA ILE A 42 -7.16 5.49 -0.13
C ILE A 42 -5.69 5.79 0.15
N PHE A 43 -5.27 5.65 1.41
CA PHE A 43 -3.88 5.84 1.81
C PHE A 43 -2.94 4.88 1.09
N GLN A 44 -3.27 3.60 1.03
CA GLN A 44 -2.51 2.55 0.34
C GLN A 44 -2.35 2.88 -1.14
N ALA A 45 -3.44 3.16 -1.85
CA ALA A 45 -3.40 3.49 -3.28
C ALA A 45 -2.54 4.76 -3.55
N TRP A 46 -2.68 5.79 -2.71
CA TRP A 46 -1.89 7.00 -2.82
C TRP A 46 -0.40 6.75 -2.56
N TYR A 47 -0.08 6.01 -1.49
CA TYR A 47 1.29 5.69 -1.10
C TYR A 47 2.01 4.85 -2.16
N LEU A 48 1.37 3.80 -2.68
CA LEU A 48 1.93 2.94 -3.72
C LEU A 48 2.18 3.73 -5.01
N LYS A 49 1.22 4.59 -5.42
CA LYS A 49 1.38 5.46 -6.60
C LYS A 49 2.55 6.42 -6.43
N ARG A 50 2.66 7.07 -5.27
CA ARG A 50 3.75 8.01 -4.99
C ARG A 50 5.10 7.30 -4.97
N THR A 51 5.18 6.13 -4.35
CA THR A 51 6.41 5.35 -4.27
C THR A 51 6.85 4.84 -5.64
N SER A 52 5.93 4.25 -6.41
CA SER A 52 6.19 3.83 -7.80
C SER A 52 6.74 4.97 -8.65
N GLN A 53 6.09 6.14 -8.62
CA GLN A 53 6.54 7.30 -9.39
C GLN A 53 7.92 7.79 -8.94
N SER A 54 8.16 7.86 -7.63
CA SER A 54 9.46 8.26 -7.06
C SER A 54 10.60 7.35 -7.53
N LEU A 55 10.43 6.04 -7.38
CA LEU A 55 11.43 5.03 -7.76
C LEU A 55 11.71 5.05 -9.26
N ARG A 56 10.68 5.21 -10.10
CA ARG A 56 10.84 5.31 -11.56
C ARG A 56 11.56 6.59 -11.98
N THR A 57 11.33 7.71 -11.29
CA THR A 57 12.08 8.95 -11.55
C THR A 57 13.56 8.76 -11.24
N LEU A 58 13.90 8.17 -10.09
CA LEU A 58 15.29 7.86 -9.74
C LEU A 58 15.92 6.88 -10.75
N LEU A 59 15.19 5.84 -11.16
CA LEU A 59 15.65 4.89 -12.16
C LEU A 59 15.93 5.56 -13.51
N THR A 60 15.08 6.52 -13.91
CA THR A 60 15.26 7.29 -15.15
C THR A 60 16.50 8.18 -15.08
N GLN A 61 16.81 8.76 -13.91
CA GLN A 61 18.04 9.53 -13.70
C GLN A 61 19.28 8.64 -13.82
N ILE A 62 19.29 7.46 -13.21
CA ILE A 62 20.40 6.50 -13.32
C ILE A 62 20.60 6.11 -14.80
N ARG A 63 19.51 5.81 -15.52
CA ARG A 63 19.55 5.49 -16.95
C ARG A 63 20.09 6.66 -17.79
N GLN A 64 19.84 7.90 -17.41
CA GLN A 64 20.39 9.06 -18.10
C GLN A 64 21.89 9.18 -17.88
N TYR A 65 22.36 9.08 -16.62
CA TYR A 65 23.79 9.11 -16.31
C TYR A 65 24.56 7.95 -16.95
N TYR A 66 23.93 6.78 -17.04
CA TYR A 66 24.47 5.64 -17.78
C TYR A 66 24.75 5.98 -19.25
N LYS A 67 23.79 6.60 -19.94
CA LYS A 67 23.94 7.02 -21.35
C LYS A 67 24.98 8.13 -21.53
N GLU A 68 25.12 9.01 -20.56
CA GLU A 68 26.09 10.10 -20.57
C GLU A 68 27.51 9.64 -20.17
N THR A 69 27.69 8.36 -19.82
CA THR A 69 28.96 7.76 -19.35
C THR A 69 29.51 8.44 -18.08
N ASP A 70 28.63 9.06 -17.27
CA ASP A 70 29.02 9.66 -15.99
C ASP A 70 28.89 8.62 -14.87
N SER A 71 29.97 7.86 -14.67
CA SER A 71 30.00 6.75 -13.71
C SER A 71 29.82 7.18 -12.26
N VAL A 72 30.32 8.37 -11.88
CA VAL A 72 30.24 8.88 -10.51
C VAL A 72 28.80 9.27 -10.19
N GLN A 73 28.15 10.03 -11.07
CA GLN A 73 26.74 10.43 -10.87
C GLN A 73 25.80 9.24 -10.94
N MET A 74 26.07 8.28 -11.84
CA MET A 74 25.30 7.05 -11.97
C MET A 74 25.32 6.21 -10.69
N LEU A 75 26.51 5.94 -10.12
CA LEU A 75 26.62 5.16 -8.87
C LEU A 75 26.02 5.89 -7.66
N ASN A 76 26.19 7.22 -7.58
CA ASN A 76 25.55 8.02 -6.54
C ASN A 76 24.02 7.95 -6.65
N ALA A 77 23.46 8.13 -7.85
CA ALA A 77 22.03 8.03 -8.09
C ALA A 77 21.49 6.63 -7.76
N TYR A 78 22.23 5.57 -8.10
CA TYR A 78 21.89 4.19 -7.71
C TYR A 78 21.87 4.02 -6.18
N SER A 79 22.88 4.54 -5.48
CA SER A 79 22.92 4.48 -4.01
C SER A 79 21.71 5.17 -3.36
N HIS A 80 21.27 6.30 -3.92
CA HIS A 80 20.07 7.00 -3.47
C HIS A 80 18.80 6.20 -3.72
N LEU A 81 18.69 5.57 -4.90
CA LEU A 81 17.56 4.69 -5.22
C LEU A 81 17.50 3.50 -4.25
N TYR A 82 18.63 2.84 -4.01
CA TYR A 82 18.69 1.70 -3.09
C TYR A 82 18.33 2.11 -1.65
N ALA A 83 18.83 3.26 -1.19
CA ALA A 83 18.47 3.79 0.12
C ALA A 83 16.98 4.17 0.23
N ASP A 84 16.38 4.78 -0.80
CA ASP A 84 14.94 5.09 -0.81
C ASP A 84 14.10 3.80 -0.83
N TRP A 85 14.55 2.76 -1.53
CA TRP A 85 13.93 1.43 -1.48
C TRP A 85 13.96 0.83 -0.08
N GLU A 86 15.14 0.73 0.55
CA GLU A 86 15.30 0.16 1.90
C GLU A 86 14.44 0.89 2.95
N ASN A 87 14.41 2.23 2.89
CA ASN A 87 13.59 3.03 3.80
C ASN A 87 12.08 2.76 3.66
N ARG A 88 11.63 2.32 2.48
CA ARG A 88 10.23 2.02 2.19
C ARG A 88 9.90 0.54 2.29
N ALA A 89 10.90 -0.35 2.21
CA ALA A 89 10.72 -1.79 2.14
C ALA A 89 9.86 -2.35 3.28
N PHE A 90 10.07 -1.85 4.51
CA PHE A 90 9.24 -2.24 5.65
C PHE A 90 7.76 -1.93 5.43
N LEU A 91 7.42 -0.68 5.07
CA LEU A 91 6.03 -0.29 4.84
C LEU A 91 5.44 -1.00 3.61
N LEU A 92 6.24 -1.19 2.56
CA LEU A 92 5.83 -1.93 1.37
C LEU A 92 5.55 -3.41 1.70
N SER A 93 6.30 -4.03 2.62
CA SER A 93 6.06 -5.42 3.06
C SER A 93 4.75 -5.63 3.79
N LEU A 94 4.17 -4.57 4.35
CA LEU A 94 2.84 -4.61 4.96
C LEU A 94 1.73 -4.52 3.90
N LEU A 95 2.01 -3.90 2.76
CA LEU A 95 1.02 -3.55 1.73
C LEU A 95 1.05 -4.48 0.52
N LEU A 96 2.17 -5.16 0.27
CA LEU A 96 2.41 -5.94 -0.94
C LEU A 96 2.84 -7.38 -0.64
N PRO A 97 2.62 -8.32 -1.58
CA PRO A 97 3.15 -9.66 -1.47
C PRO A 97 4.69 -9.66 -1.39
N HIS A 98 5.26 -10.46 -0.49
CA HIS A 98 6.72 -10.58 -0.33
C HIS A 98 7.44 -10.93 -1.63
N GLN A 99 6.86 -11.82 -2.46
CA GLN A 99 7.44 -12.19 -3.74
C GLN A 99 7.71 -10.97 -4.65
N GLN A 100 6.81 -9.99 -4.67
CA GLN A 100 7.00 -8.79 -5.49
C GLN A 100 8.16 -7.92 -4.99
N LEU A 101 8.40 -7.90 -3.67
CA LEU A 101 9.52 -7.18 -3.07
C LEU A 101 10.83 -7.92 -3.32
N ASP A 102 10.83 -9.24 -3.22
CA ASP A 102 11.98 -10.09 -3.49
C ASP A 102 12.42 -9.96 -4.96
N ASP A 103 11.47 -9.96 -5.90
CA ASP A 103 11.73 -9.75 -7.33
C ASP A 103 12.41 -8.39 -7.58
N ILE A 104 11.95 -7.33 -6.92
CA ILE A 104 12.56 -6.00 -7.00
C ILE A 104 13.96 -6.00 -6.38
N TYR A 105 14.11 -6.62 -5.21
CA TYR A 105 15.38 -6.66 -4.49
C TYR A 105 16.46 -7.37 -5.32
N LEU A 106 16.12 -8.51 -5.91
CA LEU A 106 17.01 -9.28 -6.79
C LEU A 106 17.41 -8.46 -8.02
N GLU A 107 16.45 -7.79 -8.65
CA GLU A 107 16.71 -6.99 -9.84
C GLU A 107 17.55 -5.74 -9.53
N LEU A 108 17.36 -5.11 -8.37
CA LEU A 108 18.22 -4.03 -7.91
C LEU A 108 19.66 -4.49 -7.75
N PHE A 109 19.86 -5.64 -7.08
CA PHE A 109 21.18 -6.21 -6.92
C PHE A 109 21.82 -6.59 -8.26
N HIS A 110 21.05 -7.14 -9.20
CA HIS A 110 21.51 -7.44 -10.55
C HIS A 110 21.94 -6.17 -11.28
N LEU A 111 21.12 -5.11 -11.27
CA LEU A 111 21.48 -3.82 -11.85
C LEU A 111 22.77 -3.27 -11.25
N GLN A 112 22.98 -3.37 -9.93
CA GLN A 112 24.21 -2.89 -9.29
C GLN A 112 25.46 -3.55 -9.87
N VAL A 113 25.41 -4.86 -10.09
CA VAL A 113 26.52 -5.63 -10.66
C VAL A 113 26.74 -5.22 -12.12
N LEU A 114 25.65 -5.07 -12.89
CA LEU A 114 25.71 -4.67 -14.29
C LEU A 114 26.28 -3.27 -14.50
N LEU A 115 25.93 -2.30 -13.64
CA LEU A 115 26.47 -0.94 -13.67
C LEU A 115 27.97 -0.88 -13.40
N GLN A 116 28.57 -1.93 -12.84
CA GLN A 116 30.02 -2.08 -12.65
C GLN A 116 30.69 -2.91 -13.75
N GLY A 117 29.91 -3.58 -14.59
CA GLY A 117 30.37 -4.40 -15.71
C GLY A 117 30.31 -3.66 -17.05
N GLU A 118 30.59 -4.39 -18.14
CA GLU A 118 30.61 -3.88 -19.51
C GLU A 118 29.44 -4.39 -20.39
N ASP A 119 28.43 -5.05 -19.80
CA ASP A 119 27.30 -5.59 -20.59
C ASP A 119 26.17 -4.55 -20.76
N ASP A 120 26.28 -3.76 -21.82
CA ASP A 120 25.32 -2.73 -22.18
C ASP A 120 23.90 -3.28 -22.44
N ILE A 121 23.79 -4.47 -23.03
CA ILE A 121 22.49 -5.02 -23.42
C ILE A 121 21.74 -5.49 -22.17
N GLU A 122 22.44 -6.24 -21.31
CA GLU A 122 21.86 -6.74 -20.07
C GLU A 122 21.50 -5.59 -19.11
N THR A 123 22.31 -4.54 -19.08
CA THR A 123 22.01 -3.32 -18.29
C THR A 123 20.72 -2.65 -18.76
N LEU A 124 20.53 -2.51 -20.08
CA LEU A 124 19.30 -1.92 -20.64
C LEU A 124 18.06 -2.76 -20.32
N TYR A 125 18.19 -4.09 -20.36
CA TYR A 125 17.14 -5.01 -19.96
C TYR A 125 16.78 -4.83 -18.49
N SER A 126 17.78 -4.78 -17.61
CA SER A 126 17.55 -4.62 -16.17
C SER A 126 16.83 -3.31 -15.82
N PHE A 127 17.20 -2.20 -16.47
CA PHE A 127 16.43 -0.96 -16.34
C PHE A 127 14.96 -1.10 -16.76
N GLN A 128 14.69 -1.86 -17.82
CA GLN A 128 13.32 -2.07 -18.28
C GLN A 128 12.54 -2.98 -17.33
N GLN A 129 13.20 -3.98 -16.77
CA GLN A 129 12.64 -4.90 -15.79
C GLN A 129 12.28 -4.16 -14.49
N LEU A 130 13.16 -3.31 -13.97
CA LEU A 130 12.85 -2.47 -12.80
C LEU A 130 11.71 -1.47 -13.08
N ASP A 131 11.67 -0.84 -14.26
CA ASP A 131 10.55 0.05 -14.61
C ASP A 131 9.22 -0.70 -14.62
N TYR A 132 9.23 -1.93 -15.17
CA TYR A 132 8.08 -2.83 -15.13
C TYR A 132 7.69 -3.14 -13.69
N LEU A 133 8.61 -3.64 -12.85
CA LEU A 133 8.33 -4.02 -11.47
C LEU A 133 7.81 -2.84 -10.64
N PHE A 134 8.44 -1.67 -10.75
CA PHE A 134 7.99 -0.45 -10.08
C PHE A 134 6.61 0.01 -10.55
N SER A 135 6.30 -0.10 -11.85
CA SER A 135 4.96 0.22 -12.36
C SER A 135 3.89 -0.73 -11.79
N HIS A 136 4.26 -2.00 -11.54
CA HIS A 136 3.35 -3.01 -10.99
C HIS A 136 3.08 -2.83 -9.49
N LEU A 137 3.85 -2.02 -8.76
CA LEU A 137 3.52 -1.62 -7.39
C LEU A 137 2.13 -0.98 -7.28
N THR A 138 1.67 -0.31 -8.35
CA THR A 138 0.35 0.33 -8.39
C THR A 138 -0.78 -0.59 -8.85
N LYS A 139 -0.44 -1.77 -9.39
CA LYS A 139 -1.41 -2.70 -9.96
C LYS A 139 -1.91 -3.76 -8.99
N ALA A 140 -1.29 -3.87 -7.81
CA ALA A 140 -1.71 -4.81 -6.76
C ALA A 140 -3.18 -4.59 -6.33
N ASP A 141 -3.73 -3.38 -6.51
CA ASP A 141 -5.06 -2.98 -6.04
C ASP A 141 -5.99 -2.45 -7.14
N VAL A 142 -5.82 -2.85 -8.40
CA VAL A 142 -6.99 -2.71 -9.29
C VAL A 142 -8.02 -3.68 -8.73
N LEU A 143 -9.02 -3.15 -8.01
CA LEU A 143 -10.21 -3.85 -7.57
C LEU A 143 -10.88 -4.44 -8.81
N SER A 144 -10.35 -5.58 -9.25
CA SER A 144 -10.85 -6.38 -10.33
C SER A 144 -12.08 -7.06 -9.78
N LEU A 145 -13.24 -6.44 -9.99
CA LEU A 145 -14.54 -7.08 -9.83
C LEU A 145 -14.66 -8.35 -10.71
N GLY A 146 -13.69 -8.61 -11.59
CA GLY A 146 -13.58 -9.85 -12.37
C GLY A 146 -13.27 -11.10 -11.53
N ASN A 147 -13.00 -10.97 -10.23
CA ASN A 147 -12.93 -12.13 -9.32
C ASN A 147 -14.23 -12.36 -8.52
N ILE A 148 -15.30 -11.61 -8.83
CA ILE A 148 -16.64 -11.73 -8.20
C ILE A 148 -17.70 -12.13 -9.26
N PHE A 149 -17.31 -12.43 -10.50
CA PHE A 149 -18.18 -12.94 -11.57
C PHE A 149 -17.50 -14.06 -12.35
#